data_AF-A0A2H1KHE1-F1
#
_entry.id   AF-A0A2H1KHE1-F1
#
_cell.length_a   1.000
_cell.length_b   1.000
_cell.length_c   1.000
_cell.angle_alpha   90.00
_cell.angle_beta   90.00
_cell.angle_gamma   90.00
#
_symmetry.space_group_name_H-M   'P 1'
#
loop_
_entity.id
_entity.type
_entity.pdbx_description
1 polymer ?
#
loop_
_entity_poly.entity_id
_entity_poly.type
_entity_poly.pdbx_seq_one_letter_code
_entity_poly.pdbx_strand_id
1 'polypeptide(L)'
;MRGIAVERSPEGSFAARLREERRRRGLSQAEVAERLSARLEVTIDKSALARMERGERSIRLNEAVALAEILQVTLLRLVGESGDGPNARVRRALDELENAEVLLRAATEEVERRGAQVEEARARLAEVENRELAEDLRAEQ
;
A
#
# COMPACT_ATOMS: atom_id res chain seq x y z
N MET A 1 11.45 35.72 -0.27
CA MET A 1 10.59 34.94 -1.18
C MET A 1 10.88 33.47 -0.96
N ARG A 2 9.95 32.71 -0.38
CA ARG A 2 10.08 31.26 -0.23
C ARG A 2 9.81 30.60 -1.58
N GLY A 3 10.79 29.85 -2.06
CA GLY A 3 10.73 29.13 -3.32
C GLY A 3 9.54 28.17 -3.33
N ILE A 4 8.73 28.30 -4.37
CA ILE A 4 7.66 27.36 -4.74
C ILE A 4 8.28 25.96 -4.73
N ALA A 5 7.72 25.06 -3.92
CA ALA A 5 8.10 23.67 -3.89
C ALA A 5 7.98 23.12 -5.32
N VAL A 6 9.11 22.87 -5.97
CA VAL A 6 9.17 22.25 -7.30
C VAL A 6 8.45 20.92 -7.19
N GLU A 7 7.28 20.80 -7.82
CA GLU A 7 6.60 19.52 -8.05
C GLU A 7 7.64 18.55 -8.58
N ARG A 8 7.90 17.46 -7.85
CA ARG A 8 8.84 16.44 -8.32
C ARG A 8 8.22 15.81 -9.55
N SER A 9 8.74 16.15 -10.74
CA SER A 9 8.32 15.49 -11.97
C SER A 9 8.55 13.97 -11.87
N PRO A 10 7.82 13.16 -12.65
CA PRO A 10 8.05 11.71 -12.72
C PRO A 10 9.53 11.35 -12.96
N GLU A 11 10.23 12.12 -13.78
CA GLU A 11 11.66 11.97 -14.05
C GLU A 11 12.51 12.29 -12.81
N GLY A 12 12.17 13.32 -12.04
CA GLY A 12 12.85 13.64 -10.79
C GLY A 12 12.66 12.55 -9.73
N SER A 13 11.45 11.98 -9.62
CA SER A 13 11.17 10.84 -8.76
C SER A 13 11.94 9.60 -9.21
N PHE A 14 11.97 9.33 -10.52
CA PHE A 14 12.76 8.25 -11.10
C PHE A 14 14.25 8.39 -10.77
N ALA A 15 14.84 9.57 -11.01
CA ALA A 15 16.26 9.83 -10.77
C ALA A 15 16.65 9.60 -9.30
N ALA A 16 15.84 10.11 -8.37
CA ALA A 16 16.07 9.95 -6.94
C ALA A 16 16.01 8.47 -6.52
N ARG A 17 14.99 7.74 -6.98
CA ARG A 17 14.79 6.33 -6.63
C ARG A 17 15.77 5.39 -7.32
N LEU A 18 16.17 5.68 -8.54
CA LEU A 18 17.27 4.99 -9.23
C LEU A 18 18.52 5.00 -8.36
N ARG A 19 18.90 6.19 -7.85
CA ARG A 19 20.06 6.36 -6.98
C ARG A 19 19.91 5.63 -5.66
N GLU A 20 18.74 5.70 -5.04
CA GLU A 20 18.44 5.02 -3.77
C GLU A 20 18.50 3.49 -3.92
N GLU A 21 17.76 2.93 -4.88
CA GLU A 21 17.68 1.49 -5.10
C GLU A 21 19.02 0.91 -5.55
N ARG A 22 19.83 1.65 -6.32
CA ARG A 22 21.21 1.27 -6.63
C ARG A 22 22.06 1.16 -5.37
N ARG A 23 22.05 2.19 -4.52
CA ARG A 23 22.82 2.22 -3.26
C ARG A 23 22.39 1.13 -2.29
N ARG A 24 21.08 0.88 -2.18
CA ARG A 24 20.51 -0.19 -1.35
C ARG A 24 21.06 -1.58 -1.71
N ARG A 25 21.48 -1.76 -2.97
CA ARG A 25 22.05 -3.01 -3.49
C ARG A 25 23.58 -3.03 -3.51
N GLY A 26 24.24 -1.99 -3.00
CA GLY A 26 25.70 -1.88 -3.03
C GLY A 26 26.30 -1.75 -4.43
N LEU A 27 25.49 -1.43 -5.45
CA LEU A 27 25.97 -1.33 -6.83
C LEU A 27 26.61 0.04 -7.08
N SER A 28 27.75 0.05 -7.75
CA SER A 28 28.38 1.26 -8.24
C SER A 28 27.66 1.80 -9.48
N GLN A 29 27.89 3.08 -9.78
CA GLN A 29 27.37 3.68 -11.01
C GLN A 29 27.97 3.03 -12.27
N ALA A 30 29.22 2.57 -12.20
CA ALA A 30 29.88 1.92 -13.34
C ALA A 30 29.22 0.57 -13.65
N GLU A 31 28.93 -0.24 -12.64
CA GLU A 31 28.29 -1.55 -12.82
C GLU A 31 26.88 -1.43 -13.40
N VAL A 32 26.08 -0.45 -12.93
CA VAL A 32 24.74 -0.25 -13.50
C VAL A 32 24.81 0.27 -14.93
N ALA A 33 25.75 1.17 -15.23
CA ALA A 33 25.95 1.68 -16.59
C ALA A 33 26.37 0.55 -17.55
N GLU A 34 27.29 -0.31 -17.15
CA GLU A 34 27.72 -1.48 -17.92
C GLU A 34 26.57 -2.46 -18.18
N ARG A 35 25.80 -2.79 -17.14
CA ARG A 35 24.61 -3.67 -17.29
C ARG A 35 23.56 -3.06 -18.20
N LEU A 36 23.33 -1.75 -18.09
CA LEU A 36 22.38 -1.03 -18.94
C LEU A 36 22.85 -1.01 -20.40
N SER A 37 24.14 -0.80 -20.61
CA SER A 37 24.79 -0.89 -21.92
C SER A 37 24.59 -2.23 -22.58
N ALA A 38 24.89 -3.32 -21.85
CA ALA A 38 24.72 -4.67 -22.35
C ALA A 38 23.25 -4.99 -22.65
N ARG A 39 22.33 -4.51 -21.82
CA ARG A 39 20.88 -4.79 -21.95
C ARG A 39 20.23 -4.11 -23.15
N LEU A 40 20.71 -2.93 -23.52
CA LEU A 40 20.13 -2.08 -24.58
C LEU A 40 20.98 -2.03 -25.85
N GLU A 41 22.12 -2.73 -25.89
CA GLU A 41 23.07 -2.71 -27.01
C GLU A 41 23.53 -1.29 -27.37
N VAL A 42 23.75 -0.43 -26.37
CA VAL A 42 24.21 0.96 -26.52
C VAL A 42 25.33 1.29 -25.54
N THR A 43 26.12 2.32 -25.82
CA THR A 43 27.16 2.80 -24.89
C THR A 43 26.58 3.81 -23.91
N ILE A 44 26.57 3.44 -22.63
CA ILE A 44 26.20 4.30 -21.50
C ILE A 44 27.36 4.25 -20.51
N ASP A 45 28.00 5.38 -20.32
CA ASP A 45 29.11 5.50 -19.37
C ASP A 45 28.62 5.86 -17.95
N LYS A 46 29.52 5.72 -16.98
CA LYS A 46 29.28 6.08 -15.58
C LYS A 46 28.79 7.53 -15.42
N SER A 47 29.31 8.46 -16.23
CA SER A 47 28.94 9.89 -16.16
C SER A 47 27.54 10.14 -16.67
N ALA A 48 27.09 9.41 -17.70
CA ALA A 48 25.74 9.42 -18.21
C ALA A 48 24.77 8.93 -17.14
N LEU A 49 25.08 7.82 -16.46
CA LEU A 49 24.27 7.35 -15.33
C LEU A 49 24.26 8.37 -14.18
N ALA A 50 25.41 8.98 -13.86
CA ALA A 50 25.48 10.01 -12.81
C ALA A 50 24.66 11.28 -13.15
N ARG A 51 24.53 11.64 -14.43
CA ARG A 51 23.61 12.71 -14.87
C ARG A 51 22.15 12.27 -14.80
N MET A 52 21.84 11.02 -15.14
CA MET A 52 20.49 10.46 -14.98
C MET A 52 20.05 10.48 -13.51
N GLU A 53 20.91 10.05 -12.58
CA GLU A 53 20.64 10.07 -11.13
C GLU A 53 20.50 11.48 -10.53
N ARG A 54 21.02 12.51 -11.22
CA ARG A 54 20.86 13.92 -10.84
C ARG A 54 19.67 14.58 -11.52
N GLY A 55 19.00 13.90 -12.45
CA GLY A 55 17.93 14.49 -13.26
C GLY A 55 18.43 15.48 -14.33
N GLU A 56 19.73 15.51 -14.61
CA GLU A 56 20.34 16.40 -15.62
C GLU A 56 20.29 15.82 -17.03
N ARG A 57 20.02 14.52 -17.16
CA ARG A 57 19.82 13.82 -18.42
C ARG A 57 18.45 13.15 -18.40
N SER A 58 17.65 13.39 -19.44
CA SER A 58 16.37 12.70 -19.63
C SER A 58 16.58 11.19 -19.80
N ILE A 59 15.66 10.42 -19.24
CA ILE A 59 15.70 8.96 -19.25
C ILE A 59 14.60 8.51 -20.19
N ARG A 60 14.96 7.80 -21.27
CA ARG A 60 13.99 7.26 -22.22
C ARG A 60 13.24 6.09 -21.58
N LEU A 61 12.02 5.81 -22.03
CA LEU A 61 11.21 4.72 -21.48
C LEU A 61 11.92 3.36 -21.52
N ASN A 62 12.64 3.05 -22.62
CA ASN A 62 13.43 1.83 -22.73
C ASN A 62 14.56 1.76 -21.68
N GLU A 63 15.22 2.89 -21.40
CA GLU A 63 16.23 2.99 -20.33
C GLU A 63 15.57 2.81 -18.95
N ALA A 64 14.39 3.40 -18.75
CA ALA A 64 13.66 3.29 -17.49
C ALA A 64 13.24 1.86 -17.16
N VAL A 65 12.70 1.14 -18.16
CA VAL A 65 12.32 -0.28 -18.03
C VAL A 65 13.55 -1.15 -17.77
N ALA A 66 14.62 -0.99 -18.56
CA ALA A 66 15.85 -1.76 -18.39
C ALA A 66 16.51 -1.51 -17.02
N LEU A 67 16.50 -0.26 -16.54
CA LEU A 67 16.98 0.08 -15.20
C LEU A 67 16.15 -0.57 -14.09
N ALA A 68 14.82 -0.63 -14.25
CA ALA A 68 13.94 -1.32 -13.30
C ALA A 68 14.26 -2.82 -13.24
N GLU A 69 14.49 -3.46 -14.39
CA GLU A 69 14.92 -4.87 -14.48
C GLU A 69 16.28 -5.11 -13.83
N ILE A 70 17.29 -4.28 -14.14
CA ILE A 70 18.65 -4.39 -13.56
C ILE A 70 18.61 -4.24 -12.04
N LEU A 71 17.76 -3.34 -11.54
CA LEU A 71 17.55 -3.13 -10.12
C LEU A 71 16.56 -4.12 -9.51
N GLN A 72 15.95 -5.03 -10.28
CA GLN A 72 14.97 -6.00 -9.79
C GLN A 72 13.84 -5.30 -8.99
N VAL A 73 13.28 -4.23 -9.55
CA VAL A 73 12.11 -3.52 -9.03
C VAL A 73 11.10 -3.27 -10.15
N THR A 74 9.85 -2.97 -9.80
CA THR A 74 8.87 -2.55 -10.80
C THR A 74 9.19 -1.14 -11.31
N LEU A 75 8.83 -0.83 -12.55
CA LEU A 75 8.95 0.56 -13.05
C LEU A 75 8.15 1.54 -12.18
N LEU A 76 6.98 1.11 -11.68
CA LEU A 76 6.17 1.88 -10.75
C LEU A 76 6.89 2.18 -9.43
N ARG A 77 7.80 1.30 -8.98
CA ARG A 77 8.66 1.58 -7.83
C ARG A 77 9.64 2.70 -8.13
N LEU A 78 10.07 2.93 -9.36
CA LEU A 78 10.97 4.04 -9.70
C LEU A 78 10.21 5.33 -10.02
N VAL A 79 9.06 5.24 -10.70
CA VAL A 79 8.27 6.41 -11.13
C VAL A 79 7.27 6.87 -10.08
N GLY A 80 6.85 5.98 -9.18
CA GLY A 80 5.80 6.25 -8.20
C GLY A 80 6.13 7.43 -7.29
N GLU A 81 5.10 7.99 -6.66
CA GLU A 81 5.25 9.19 -5.87
C GLU A 81 6.19 8.99 -4.68
N SER A 82 7.35 9.64 -4.75
CA SER A 82 8.27 9.76 -3.63
C SER A 82 7.69 10.75 -2.64
N GLY A 83 6.84 10.26 -1.75
CA GLY A 83 6.38 10.99 -0.58
C GLY A 83 4.95 11.50 -0.67
N ASP A 84 4.63 12.26 0.36
CA ASP A 84 3.34 12.71 0.88
C ASP A 84 2.49 13.59 -0.06
N GLY A 85 2.63 13.43 -1.37
CA GLY A 85 1.92 14.17 -2.41
C GLY A 85 0.43 13.86 -2.46
N PRO A 86 -0.37 14.68 -3.17
CA PRO A 86 -1.82 14.53 -3.23
C PRO A 86 -2.27 13.12 -3.61
N ASN A 87 -1.66 12.43 -4.58
CA ASN A 87 -2.11 11.08 -4.94
C ASN A 87 -1.70 10.01 -3.93
N ALA A 88 -0.57 10.17 -3.24
CA ALA A 88 -0.17 9.30 -2.12
C ALA A 88 -1.08 9.47 -0.91
N ARG A 89 -1.58 10.69 -0.66
CA ARG A 89 -2.63 10.96 0.34
C ARG A 89 -3.95 10.34 -0.06
N VAL A 90 -4.38 10.52 -1.31
CA VAL A 90 -5.60 9.88 -1.84
C VAL A 90 -5.50 8.37 -1.77
N ARG A 91 -4.38 7.76 -2.18
CA ARG A 91 -4.20 6.31 -2.10
C ARG A 91 -4.26 5.79 -0.67
N ARG A 92 -3.57 6.44 0.28
CA ARG A 92 -3.67 6.07 1.70
C ARG A 92 -5.08 6.22 2.25
N ALA A 93 -5.79 7.29 1.89
CA ALA A 93 -7.16 7.50 2.30
C ALA A 93 -8.11 6.43 1.72
N LEU A 94 -7.87 5.99 0.48
CA LEU A 94 -8.61 4.88 -0.13
C LEU A 94 -8.31 3.55 0.58
N ASP A 95 -7.05 3.26 0.85
CA ASP A 95 -6.64 2.04 1.58
C ASP A 95 -7.22 2.04 3.01
N GLU A 96 -7.23 3.19 3.70
CA GLU A 96 -7.85 3.37 5.02
C GLU A 96 -9.37 3.15 4.97
N LEU A 97 -10.05 3.70 3.96
CA LEU A 97 -11.49 3.53 3.77
C LEU A 97 -11.85 2.06 3.53
N GLU A 98 -11.14 1.38 2.64
CA GLU A 98 -11.37 -0.04 2.35
C GLU A 98 -11.22 -0.90 3.62
N ASN A 99 -10.17 -0.65 4.41
CA ASN A 99 -9.98 -1.34 5.68
C ASN A 99 -11.10 -1.05 6.69
N ALA A 100 -11.56 0.20 6.77
CA ALA A 100 -12.65 0.59 7.66
C ALA A 100 -13.98 -0.08 7.24
N GLU A 101 -14.26 -0.20 5.94
CA GLU A 101 -15.45 -0.88 5.42
C GLU A 101 -15.45 -2.39 5.74
N VAL A 102 -14.29 -3.04 5.64
CA VAL A 102 -14.13 -4.45 6.02
C VAL A 102 -14.41 -4.64 7.51
N LEU A 103 -13.84 -3.77 8.36
CA LEU A 103 -14.07 -3.82 9.80
C LEU A 103 -15.53 -3.53 10.17
N LEU A 104 -16.15 -2.56 9.52
CA LEU A 104 -17.57 -2.23 9.73
C LEU A 104 -18.45 -3.44 9.41
N ARG A 105 -18.22 -4.10 8.27
CA ARG A 105 -18.97 -5.30 7.89
C ARG A 105 -18.85 -6.39 8.94
N ALA A 106 -17.62 -6.69 9.39
CA ALA A 106 -17.39 -7.70 10.42
C ALA A 106 -18.05 -7.34 11.76
N ALA A 107 -18.04 -6.06 12.14
CA ALA A 107 -18.70 -5.59 13.35
C ALA A 107 -20.23 -5.69 13.27
N THR A 108 -20.82 -5.35 12.12
CA THR A 108 -22.27 -5.51 11.89
C THR A 108 -22.69 -6.96 12.00
N GLU A 109 -21.96 -7.88 11.36
CA GLU A 109 -22.23 -9.33 11.48
C GLU A 109 -22.11 -9.82 12.93
N GLU A 110 -21.16 -9.29 13.71
CA GLU A 110 -21.04 -9.64 15.12
C GLU A 110 -22.22 -9.12 15.95
N VAL A 111 -22.68 -7.89 15.70
CA VAL A 111 -23.87 -7.33 16.37
C VAL A 111 -25.10 -8.18 16.07
N GLU A 112 -25.30 -8.61 14.82
CA GLU A 112 -26.40 -9.49 14.44
C GLU A 112 -26.32 -10.84 15.17
N ARG A 113 -25.14 -11.47 15.18
CA ARG A 113 -24.92 -12.73 15.91
C ARG A 113 -25.21 -12.59 17.40
N ARG A 114 -24.72 -11.52 18.04
CA ARG A 114 -24.93 -11.27 19.46
C ARG A 114 -26.39 -10.95 19.77
N GLY A 115 -27.05 -10.20 18.90
CA GLY A 115 -28.49 -9.92 19.00
C GLY A 115 -29.31 -11.21 18.99
N ALA A 116 -29.03 -12.12 18.05
CA ALA A 116 -29.69 -13.42 17.99
C ALA A 116 -29.46 -14.24 19.28
N GLN A 117 -28.24 -14.25 19.82
CA GLN A 117 -27.93 -14.92 21.09
C GLN A 117 -28.73 -14.34 22.27
N VAL A 118 -28.91 -13.02 22.32
CA VAL A 118 -29.70 -12.35 23.36
C VAL A 118 -31.17 -12.73 23.27
N GLU A 119 -31.75 -12.71 22.07
CA GLU A 119 -33.15 -13.10 21.88
C GLU A 119 -33.38 -14.57 22.23
N GLU A 120 -32.46 -15.45 21.85
CA GLU A 120 -32.51 -16.86 22.25
C GLU A 120 -32.41 -17.04 23.77
N ALA A 121 -31.54 -16.27 24.44
CA ALA A 121 -31.41 -16.30 25.89
C ALA A 121 -32.68 -15.79 26.60
N ARG A 122 -33.32 -14.74 26.06
CA ARG A 122 -34.60 -14.23 26.55
C ARG A 122 -35.71 -15.25 26.42
N ALA A 123 -35.81 -15.92 25.27
CA ALA A 123 -36.79 -16.98 25.04
C ALA A 123 -36.61 -18.12 26.06
N ARG A 124 -35.37 -18.58 26.28
CA ARG A 124 -35.07 -19.60 27.30
C ARG A 124 -35.44 -19.17 28.71
N LEU A 125 -35.18 -17.91 29.08
CA LEU A 125 -35.56 -17.39 30.39
C LEU A 125 -37.09 -17.44 30.59
N ALA A 126 -37.85 -16.97 29.60
CA ALA A 126 -39.31 -17.01 29.65
C ALA A 126 -39.86 -18.43 29.75
N GLU A 127 -39.24 -19.41 29.09
CA GLU A 127 -39.62 -20.83 29.23
C GLU A 127 -39.40 -21.37 30.65
N VAL A 128 -38.28 -21.02 31.28
CA VAL A 128 -37.97 -21.42 32.66
C VAL A 128 -38.96 -20.79 33.63
N GLU A 129 -39.19 -19.47 33.52
CA GLU A 129 -40.14 -18.74 34.38
C GLU A 129 -41.56 -19.30 34.28
N ASN A 130 -42.04 -19.58 33.06
CA ASN A 130 -43.36 -20.17 32.83
C ASN A 130 -43.47 -21.59 33.41
N ARG A 131 -42.38 -22.36 33.38
CA ARG A 131 -42.36 -23.71 33.95
C ARG A 131 -42.42 -23.67 35.47
N GLU A 132 -41.65 -22.80 36.11
CA GLU A 132 -41.66 -22.63 37.58
C GLU A 132 -43.06 -22.22 38.06
N LEU A 133 -43.68 -21.23 37.42
CA LEU A 133 -45.05 -20.81 37.71
C LEU A 133 -46.07 -21.96 37.60
N ALA A 134 -45.92 -22.83 36.61
CA ALA A 134 -46.82 -23.97 36.42
C ALA A 134 -46.59 -25.08 37.47
N GLU A 135 -45.36 -25.25 37.95
CA GLU A 135 -45.02 -26.18 39.03
C GLU A 135 -45.59 -25.68 40.38
N ASP A 136 -45.46 -24.38 40.67
CA ASP A 136 -46.01 -23.76 41.89
C ASP A 136 -47.55 -23.86 41.95
N LEU A 137 -48.24 -23.54 40.86
CA LEU A 137 -49.71 -23.65 40.79
C LEU A 137 -50.23 -25.08 40.99
N ARG A 138 -49.44 -26.10 40.62
CA ARG A 138 -49.78 -27.51 40.87
C ARG A 138 -49.54 -27.93 42.30
N ALA A 139 -48.59 -27.30 43.01
CA ALA A 139 -48.31 -27.59 44.41
C ALA A 139 -49.36 -27.01 45.36
N GLU A 140 -50.12 -26.01 44.91
CA GLU A 140 -51.19 -25.34 45.68
C GLU A 140 -52.60 -25.98 45.51
N GLN A 141 -52.77 -26.95 44.60
CA GLN A 141 -54.05 -27.65 44.32
C GLN A 141 -54.12 -29.03 44.96
#